data_AF-A0A537HRP9-F1
#
_entry.id   AF-A0A537HRP9-F1
#
_cell.length_a   1.000
_cell.length_b   1.000
_cell.length_c   1.000
_cell.angle_alpha   90.00
_cell.angle_beta   90.00
_cell.angle_gamma   90.00
#
_symmetry.space_group_name_H-M   'P 1'
#
loop_
_entity.id
_entity.type
_entity.pdbx_description
1 polymer ?
#
loop_
_entity_poly.entity_id
_entity_poly.type
_entity_poly.pdbx_seq_one_letter_code
_entity_poly.pdbx_strand_id
1 'polypeptide(L)'
;MSQETIAEERSTAHPRGLKKTLLDTVSRSRFVQGWYTLVLIFFVFFVLVPTLFVLSFLYTGWGDLQVFVFANASVMGQIWSAVGLSFGVALTVTAIDLVFGLPLAWFIVRRQFRGKSILNTIVDSPLAVPTAGLGFSAALFWALNPAVKPQTLSLNFTNTPFVLLMLLHFT
;
A
#
# COMPACT_ATOMS: atom_id res chain seq x y z
N MET A 1 27.34 38.66 55.27
CA MET A 1 28.31 37.64 54.79
C MET A 1 28.03 36.31 55.49
N SER A 2 26.99 35.56 55.09
CA SER A 2 26.85 34.12 55.43
C SER A 2 25.60 33.43 54.83
N GLN A 3 24.61 34.16 54.30
CA GLN A 3 23.35 33.54 53.85
C GLN A 3 23.08 33.64 52.33
N GLU A 4 23.69 34.60 51.61
CA GLU A 4 23.55 34.67 50.15
C GLU A 4 24.41 33.64 49.41
N THR A 5 25.54 33.21 50.00
CA THR A 5 26.44 32.22 49.40
C THR A 5 25.85 30.80 49.35
N ILE A 6 24.85 30.49 50.18
CA ILE A 6 24.25 29.14 50.27
C ILE A 6 23.09 28.96 49.26
N ALA A 7 22.51 30.07 48.77
CA ALA A 7 21.37 30.01 47.85
C ALA A 7 21.77 29.74 46.39
N GLU A 8 23.01 30.05 46.01
CA GLU A 8 23.47 29.95 44.61
C GLU A 8 23.98 28.54 44.24
N GLU A 9 24.42 27.74 45.22
CA GLU A 9 24.98 26.41 44.98
C GLU A 9 23.91 25.32 44.75
N ARG A 10 22.65 25.57 45.15
CA ARG A 10 21.54 24.62 44.98
C ARG A 10 20.90 24.65 43.58
N SER A 11 21.28 25.59 42.72
CA SER A 11 20.71 25.76 41.37
C SER A 11 21.58 25.17 40.25
N THR A 12 22.34 24.09 40.51
CA THR A 12 23.10 23.38 39.47
C THR A 12 22.95 21.85 39.49
N ALA A 13 21.96 21.31 40.21
CA ALA A 13 21.62 19.89 40.20
C ALA A 13 20.92 19.50 38.88
N HIS A 14 21.69 19.53 37.82
CA HIS A 14 21.29 19.28 36.46
C HIS A 14 21.03 17.76 36.27
N PRO A 15 19.90 17.34 35.69
CA PRO A 15 19.44 15.95 35.65
C PRO A 15 20.17 15.13 34.57
N ARG A 16 21.51 15.14 34.58
CA ARG A 16 22.35 14.40 33.62
C ARG A 16 22.48 12.91 33.97
N GLY A 17 22.31 12.51 35.23
CA GLY A 17 22.48 11.13 35.68
C GLY A 17 21.40 10.17 35.19
N LEU A 18 20.13 10.55 35.33
CA LEU A 18 18.98 9.72 34.95
C LEU A 18 18.96 9.42 33.44
N LYS A 19 19.34 10.41 32.63
CA LYS A 19 19.45 10.24 31.16
C LYS A 19 20.56 9.25 30.80
N LYS A 20 21.71 9.28 31.48
CA LYS A 20 22.82 8.35 31.19
C LYS A 20 22.47 6.90 31.52
N THR A 21 21.82 6.63 32.65
CA THR A 21 21.42 5.27 33.04
C THR A 21 20.36 4.66 32.09
N LEU A 22 19.42 5.48 31.61
CA LEU A 22 18.45 5.05 30.59
C LEU A 22 19.14 4.79 29.24
N LEU A 23 20.07 5.65 28.84
CA LEU A 23 20.84 5.48 27.62
C LEU A 23 21.74 4.23 27.68
N ASP A 24 22.35 3.92 28.83
CA ASP A 24 23.19 2.74 29.02
C ASP A 24 22.38 1.43 29.05
N THR A 25 21.13 1.47 29.56
CA THR A 25 20.21 0.32 29.57
C THR A 25 19.68 0.02 28.17
N VAL A 26 19.40 1.05 27.37
CA VAL A 26 18.99 0.93 25.96
C VAL A 26 20.17 0.58 25.04
N SER A 27 21.40 1.01 25.38
CA SER A 27 22.62 0.76 24.60
C SER A 27 23.23 -0.63 24.80
N ARG A 28 22.69 -1.48 25.69
CA ARG A 28 23.15 -2.87 25.75
C ARG A 28 22.74 -3.58 24.46
N SER A 29 23.71 -4.12 23.74
CA SER A 29 23.53 -4.99 22.55
C SER A 29 22.43 -6.05 22.73
N ARG A 30 22.19 -6.51 23.97
CA ARG A 30 21.13 -7.45 24.34
C ARG A 30 19.71 -6.88 24.23
N PHE A 31 19.49 -5.59 24.45
CA PHE A 31 18.18 -4.94 24.26
C PHE A 31 17.84 -4.83 22.77
N VAL A 32 18.80 -4.39 21.96
CA VAL A 32 18.67 -4.36 20.50
C VAL A 32 18.42 -5.76 19.93
N GLN A 33 19.14 -6.78 20.44
CA GLN A 33 18.92 -8.17 20.06
C GLN A 33 17.52 -8.67 20.49
N GLY A 34 17.04 -8.31 21.68
CA GLY A 34 15.68 -8.62 22.12
C GLY A 34 14.61 -7.93 21.28
N TRP A 35 14.83 -6.68 20.88
CA TRP A 35 13.95 -5.96 19.95
C TRP A 35 13.89 -6.65 18.58
N TYR A 36 15.04 -7.04 18.03
CA TYR A 36 15.07 -7.81 16.77
C TYR A 36 14.39 -9.17 16.90
N THR A 37 14.59 -9.90 18.01
CA THR A 37 13.89 -11.16 18.26
C THR A 37 12.37 -10.96 18.32
N LEU A 38 11.90 -9.88 18.97
CA LEU A 38 10.48 -9.55 19.05
C LEU A 38 9.90 -9.20 17.67
N VAL A 39 10.60 -8.39 16.88
CA VAL A 39 10.21 -8.07 15.49
C VAL A 39 10.16 -9.34 14.64
N LEU A 40 11.12 -10.24 14.80
CA LEU A 40 11.18 -11.49 14.05
C LEU A 40 10.03 -12.43 14.45
N ILE A 41 9.75 -12.57 15.74
CA ILE A 41 8.59 -13.33 16.24
C ILE A 41 7.29 -12.73 15.71
N PHE A 42 7.14 -11.40 15.76
CA PHE A 42 5.97 -10.72 15.23
C PHE A 42 5.81 -10.98 13.73
N PHE A 43 6.88 -10.82 12.95
CA PHE A 43 6.87 -11.09 11.51
C PHE A 43 6.50 -12.55 11.21
N VAL A 44 7.10 -13.51 11.92
CA VAL A 44 6.80 -14.93 11.73
C VAL A 44 5.34 -15.20 12.07
N PHE A 45 4.85 -14.70 13.20
CA PHE A 45 3.50 -14.99 13.66
C PHE A 45 2.41 -14.32 12.83
N PHE A 46 2.60 -13.07 12.40
CA PHE A 46 1.58 -12.31 11.67
C PHE A 46 1.67 -12.43 10.15
N VAL A 47 2.87 -12.61 9.60
CA VAL A 47 3.06 -12.70 8.14
C VAL A 47 3.26 -14.15 7.73
N LEU A 48 4.23 -14.84 8.35
CA LEU A 48 4.65 -16.15 7.86
C LEU A 48 3.64 -17.26 8.20
N VAL A 49 3.09 -17.29 9.42
CA VAL A 49 2.15 -18.33 9.85
C VAL A 49 0.87 -18.35 8.99
N PRO A 50 0.17 -17.23 8.71
CA PRO A 50 -0.98 -17.26 7.82
C PRO A 50 -0.64 -17.72 6.41
N THR A 51 0.50 -17.31 5.86
CA THR A 51 0.95 -17.78 4.53
C THR A 51 1.23 -19.28 4.54
N LEU A 52 1.91 -19.81 5.56
CA LEU A 52 2.16 -21.24 5.70
C LEU A 52 0.88 -22.04 5.94
N PHE A 53 -0.10 -21.48 6.65
CA PHE A 53 -1.40 -22.09 6.87
C PHE A 53 -2.17 -22.31 5.57
N VAL A 54 -2.20 -21.29 4.69
CA VAL A 54 -2.80 -21.43 3.35
C VAL A 54 -2.07 -22.49 2.52
N LEU A 55 -0.73 -22.56 2.60
CA LEU A 55 0.05 -23.60 1.91
C LEU A 55 -0.21 -25.00 2.48
N SER A 56 -0.44 -25.13 3.79
CA SER A 56 -0.79 -26.41 4.40
C SER A 56 -2.13 -26.94 3.86
N PHE A 57 -3.11 -26.07 3.61
CA PHE A 57 -4.38 -26.44 2.99
C PHE A 57 -4.21 -27.01 1.58
N LEU A 58 -3.23 -26.51 0.82
CA LEU A 58 -2.93 -27.03 -0.51
C LEU A 58 -2.45 -28.48 -0.45
N TYR A 59 -1.65 -28.84 0.57
CA TYR A 59 -1.17 -30.20 0.76
C TYR A 59 -2.27 -31.14 1.25
N THR A 60 -3.06 -30.74 2.25
CA THR A 60 -4.11 -31.59 2.82
C THR A 60 -5.34 -31.72 1.92
N GLY A 61 -5.67 -30.69 1.15
CA GLY A 61 -6.82 -30.63 0.25
C GLY A 61 -6.51 -31.00 -1.21
N TRP A 62 -5.32 -31.57 -1.47
CA TRP A 62 -4.86 -31.85 -2.84
C TRP A 62 -5.82 -32.74 -3.65
N GLY A 63 -6.37 -33.77 -3.01
CA GLY A 63 -7.31 -34.70 -3.64
C GLY A 63 -8.61 -34.02 -4.10
N ASP A 64 -9.17 -33.15 -3.25
CA ASP A 64 -10.38 -32.38 -3.58
C ASP A 64 -10.10 -31.34 -4.67
N LEU A 65 -8.96 -30.64 -4.60
CA LEU A 65 -8.58 -29.68 -5.63
C LEU A 65 -8.44 -30.32 -7.02
N GLN A 66 -7.88 -31.54 -7.08
CA GLN A 66 -7.73 -32.26 -8.35
C GLN A 66 -9.08 -32.57 -9.00
N VAL A 67 -10.09 -32.94 -8.21
CA VAL A 67 -11.42 -33.30 -8.72
C VAL A 67 -12.29 -32.08 -8.98
N PHE A 68 -12.32 -31.11 -8.05
CA PHE A 68 -13.22 -29.96 -8.13
C PHE A 68 -12.69 -28.81 -8.99
N VAL A 69 -11.37 -28.62 -9.06
CA VAL A 69 -10.74 -27.51 -9.79
C VAL A 69 -10.07 -27.98 -11.06
N PHE A 70 -9.18 -28.98 -10.98
CA PHE A 70 -8.37 -29.39 -12.13
C PHE A 70 -9.12 -30.27 -13.15
N ALA A 71 -9.97 -31.19 -12.68
CA ALA A 71 -10.78 -32.04 -13.57
C ALA A 71 -12.02 -31.32 -14.12
N ASN A 72 -12.40 -30.18 -13.54
CA ASN A 72 -13.54 -29.41 -14.00
C ASN A 72 -13.12 -28.38 -15.07
N ALA A 73 -13.34 -28.72 -16.33
CA ALA A 73 -12.97 -27.89 -17.47
C ALA A 73 -13.62 -26.49 -17.44
N SER A 74 -14.80 -26.34 -16.85
CA SER A 74 -15.46 -25.02 -16.71
C SER A 74 -14.72 -24.12 -15.73
N VAL A 75 -14.35 -24.65 -14.56
CA VAL A 75 -13.61 -23.90 -13.52
C VAL A 75 -12.22 -23.53 -14.05
N MET A 76 -11.53 -24.48 -14.68
CA MET A 76 -10.22 -24.24 -15.26
C MET A 76 -10.27 -23.19 -16.38
N GLY A 77 -11.29 -23.25 -17.25
CA GLY A 77 -11.51 -22.23 -18.29
C GLY A 77 -11.72 -20.82 -17.71
N GLN A 78 -12.49 -20.71 -16.63
CA GLN A 78 -12.66 -19.43 -15.92
C GLN A 78 -11.33 -18.92 -15.34
N ILE A 79 -10.55 -19.77 -14.68
CA ILE A 79 -9.23 -19.40 -14.14
C ILE A 79 -8.31 -18.88 -15.25
N TRP A 80 -8.21 -19.60 -16.37
CA TRP A 80 -7.38 -19.15 -17.51
C TRP A 80 -7.86 -17.84 -18.11
N SER A 81 -9.18 -17.66 -18.25
CA SER A 81 -9.75 -16.40 -18.73
C SER A 81 -9.45 -15.23 -17.79
N ALA A 82 -9.56 -15.46 -16.47
CA ALA A 82 -9.28 -14.45 -15.46
C ALA A 82 -7.79 -14.08 -15.44
N VAL A 83 -6.90 -15.08 -15.49
CA VAL A 83 -5.45 -14.87 -15.57
C VAL A 83 -5.09 -14.09 -16.84
N GLY A 84 -5.62 -14.48 -17.99
CA GLY A 84 -5.40 -13.77 -19.25
C GLY A 84 -5.87 -12.31 -19.20
N LEU A 85 -7.04 -12.05 -18.61
CA LEU A 85 -7.54 -10.69 -18.40
C LEU A 85 -6.65 -9.89 -17.45
N SER A 86 -6.22 -10.46 -16.32
CA SER A 86 -5.33 -9.78 -15.37
C SER A 86 -4.00 -9.39 -16.00
N PHE A 87 -3.37 -10.31 -16.73
CA PHE A 87 -2.12 -10.00 -17.45
C PHE A 87 -2.35 -8.97 -18.56
N GLY A 88 -3.45 -9.07 -19.30
CA GLY A 88 -3.82 -8.09 -20.33
C GLY A 88 -3.97 -6.68 -19.74
N VAL A 89 -4.74 -6.53 -18.67
CA VAL A 89 -4.90 -5.24 -17.98
C VAL A 89 -3.56 -4.74 -17.46
N ALA A 90 -2.79 -5.56 -16.75
CA ALA A 90 -1.52 -5.16 -16.17
C ALA A 90 -0.51 -4.69 -17.23
N LEU A 91 -0.38 -5.41 -18.34
CA LEU A 91 0.53 -5.03 -19.43
C LEU A 91 0.10 -3.73 -20.11
N THR A 92 -1.19 -3.58 -20.42
CA THR A 92 -1.70 -2.37 -21.08
C THR A 92 -1.56 -1.15 -20.18
N VAL A 93 -1.96 -1.25 -18.91
CA VAL A 93 -1.81 -0.17 -17.93
C VAL A 93 -0.34 0.19 -17.75
N THR A 94 0.55 -0.79 -17.55
CA THR A 94 1.99 -0.54 -17.41
C THR A 94 2.57 0.15 -18.65
N ALA A 95 2.17 -0.26 -19.85
CA ALA A 95 2.64 0.36 -21.09
C ALA A 95 2.20 1.84 -21.17
N ILE A 96 0.95 2.13 -20.81
CA ILE A 96 0.43 3.49 -20.75
C ILE A 96 1.18 4.31 -19.69
N ASP A 97 1.39 3.76 -18.48
CA ASP A 97 2.12 4.42 -17.40
C ASP A 97 3.57 4.73 -17.79
N LEU A 98 4.22 3.85 -18.54
CA LEU A 98 5.57 4.12 -19.06
C LEU A 98 5.56 5.23 -20.12
N VAL A 99 4.55 5.27 -21.00
CA VAL A 99 4.46 6.27 -22.06
C VAL A 99 4.12 7.66 -21.52
N PHE A 100 3.24 7.77 -20.53
CA PHE A 100 2.80 9.06 -19.99
C PHE A 100 3.50 9.45 -18.68
N GLY A 101 3.69 8.49 -17.77
CA GLY A 101 4.32 8.71 -16.47
C GLY A 101 5.81 8.99 -16.58
N LEU A 102 6.55 8.30 -17.48
CA LEU A 102 7.99 8.52 -17.60
C LEU A 102 8.35 9.92 -18.11
N PRO A 103 7.73 10.46 -19.19
CA PRO A 103 7.98 11.84 -19.61
C PRO A 103 7.52 12.85 -18.56
N LEU A 104 6.39 12.61 -17.88
CA LEU A 104 5.87 13.49 -16.83
C LEU A 104 6.85 13.57 -15.64
N ALA A 105 7.34 12.42 -15.15
CA ALA A 105 8.32 12.36 -14.08
C ALA A 105 9.64 13.04 -14.48
N TRP A 106 10.11 12.80 -15.70
CA TRP A 106 11.30 13.46 -16.24
C TRP A 106 11.13 14.98 -16.31
N PHE A 107 9.96 15.45 -16.74
CA PHE A 107 9.64 16.87 -16.82
C PHE A 107 9.61 17.53 -15.43
N ILE A 108 8.95 16.90 -14.45
CA ILE A 108 8.85 17.39 -13.07
C ILE A 108 10.23 17.50 -12.43
N VAL A 109 11.11 16.51 -12.61
CA VAL A 109 12.46 16.53 -12.03
C VAL A 109 13.35 17.60 -12.67
N ARG A 110 13.29 17.77 -13.99
CA ARG A 110 14.24 18.65 -14.70
C ARG A 110 13.84 20.13 -14.75
N ARG A 111 12.56 20.46 -14.66
CA ARG A 111 12.08 21.85 -14.74
C ARG A 111 11.63 22.37 -13.38
N GLN A 112 11.99 23.62 -13.09
CA GLN A 112 11.43 24.38 -11.96
C GLN A 112 10.49 25.43 -12.56
N PHE A 113 9.18 25.22 -12.41
CA PHE A 113 8.15 26.12 -12.91
C PHE A 113 7.18 26.50 -11.77
N ARG A 114 6.56 27.67 -11.86
CA ARG A 114 5.72 28.24 -10.78
C ARG A 114 4.54 27.34 -10.37
N GLY A 115 4.02 26.51 -11.29
CA GLY A 115 2.93 25.56 -11.04
C GLY A 115 3.34 24.15 -10.58
N LYS A 116 4.64 23.90 -10.33
CA LYS A 116 5.16 22.55 -10.03
C LYS A 116 4.56 21.94 -8.76
N SER A 117 4.32 22.77 -7.75
CA SER A 117 3.71 22.31 -6.49
C SER A 117 2.31 21.74 -6.72
N ILE A 118 1.50 22.39 -7.57
CA ILE A 118 0.13 21.94 -7.87
C ILE A 118 0.17 20.61 -8.62
N LEU A 119 1.06 20.49 -9.61
CA LEU A 119 1.22 19.25 -10.37
C LEU A 119 1.66 18.09 -9.48
N ASN A 120 2.63 18.31 -8.58
CA ASN A 120 3.04 17.30 -7.59
C ASN A 120 1.86 16.88 -6.71
N THR A 121 1.07 17.83 -6.20
CA THR A 121 -0.10 17.51 -5.37
C THR A 121 -1.15 16.70 -6.14
N ILE A 122 -1.40 16.98 -7.42
CA ILE A 122 -2.35 16.21 -8.23
C ILE A 122 -1.85 14.78 -8.43
N VAL A 123 -0.56 14.60 -8.73
CA VAL A 123 0.06 13.27 -8.93
C VAL A 123 0.10 12.45 -7.62
N ASP A 124 0.27 13.11 -6.47
CA ASP A 124 0.28 12.45 -5.17
C ASP A 124 -1.13 12.22 -4.59
N SER A 125 -2.13 12.95 -5.08
CA SER A 125 -3.53 12.87 -4.62
C SER A 125 -4.14 11.46 -4.67
N PRO A 126 -4.05 10.68 -5.76
CA PRO A 126 -4.66 9.35 -5.82
C PRO A 126 -4.11 8.39 -4.77
N LEU A 127 -2.84 8.55 -4.36
CA LEU A 127 -2.23 7.74 -3.30
C LEU A 127 -2.87 7.98 -1.92
N ALA A 128 -3.52 9.12 -1.71
CA ALA A 128 -4.25 9.43 -0.49
C ALA A 128 -5.70 8.91 -0.51
N VAL A 129 -6.25 8.59 -1.69
CA VAL A 129 -7.64 8.15 -1.81
C VAL A 129 -7.75 6.65 -1.55
N PRO A 130 -8.71 6.18 -0.74
CA PRO A 130 -8.95 4.75 -0.55
C PRO A 130 -9.25 4.05 -1.88
N THR A 131 -8.61 2.91 -2.12
CA THR A 131 -8.75 2.13 -3.37
C THR A 131 -10.21 1.75 -3.67
N ALA A 132 -10.98 1.40 -2.63
CA ALA A 132 -12.41 1.12 -2.76
C ALA A 132 -13.22 2.36 -3.22
N GLY A 133 -12.83 3.55 -2.75
CA GLY A 133 -13.45 4.82 -3.16
C GLY A 133 -13.13 5.17 -4.60
N LEU A 134 -11.87 4.99 -5.02
CA LEU A 134 -11.45 5.15 -6.43
C LEU A 134 -12.22 4.20 -7.34
N GLY A 135 -12.31 2.93 -6.96
CA GLY A 135 -13.05 1.89 -7.69
C GLY A 135 -14.51 2.28 -7.92
N PHE A 136 -15.18 2.72 -6.85
CA PHE A 136 -16.57 3.14 -6.92
C PHE A 136 -16.77 4.41 -7.74
N SER A 137 -15.89 5.41 -7.58
CA SER A 137 -15.96 6.66 -8.36
C SER A 137 -15.76 6.40 -9.85
N ALA A 138 -14.78 5.56 -10.21
CA ALA A 138 -14.54 5.19 -11.60
C ALA A 138 -15.74 4.44 -12.20
N ALA A 139 -16.31 3.50 -11.45
CA ALA A 139 -17.52 2.80 -11.86
C ALA A 139 -18.70 3.76 -12.06
N LEU A 140 -18.92 4.71 -11.15
CA LEU A 140 -20.04 5.66 -11.25
C LEU A 140 -19.87 6.65 -12.40
N PHE A 141 -18.64 7.05 -12.70
CA PHE A 141 -18.34 8.04 -13.74
C PHE A 141 -18.29 7.43 -15.15
N TRP A 142 -17.67 6.26 -15.29
CA TRP A 142 -17.41 5.62 -16.58
C TRP A 142 -18.41 4.51 -16.95
N ALA A 143 -18.99 3.80 -15.97
CA ALA A 143 -19.84 2.64 -16.26
C ALA A 143 -21.26 3.05 -16.70
N LEU A 144 -21.82 2.32 -17.65
CA LEU A 144 -23.17 2.52 -18.15
C LEU A 144 -24.13 1.64 -17.34
N ASN A 145 -24.37 2.02 -16.08
CA ASN A 145 -25.15 1.21 -15.16
C ASN A 145 -26.67 1.52 -15.24
N PRO A 146 -27.52 0.58 -15.68
CA PRO A 146 -28.97 0.81 -15.78
C PRO A 146 -29.66 0.92 -14.41
N ALA A 147 -29.03 0.47 -13.32
CA ALA A 147 -29.61 0.49 -11.97
C ALA A 147 -29.37 1.80 -11.21
N VAL A 148 -28.42 2.63 -11.66
CA VAL A 148 -28.07 3.89 -11.00
C VAL A 148 -28.55 5.02 -11.88
N LYS A 149 -29.40 5.92 -11.35
CA LYS A 149 -29.83 7.10 -12.10
C LYS A 149 -28.58 7.88 -12.55
N PRO A 150 -28.40 8.13 -13.86
CA PRO A 150 -27.26 8.87 -14.35
C PRO A 150 -27.24 10.23 -13.65
N GLN A 151 -26.18 10.48 -12.89
CA GLN A 151 -25.92 11.81 -12.36
C GLN A 151 -25.63 12.74 -13.55
N THR A 152 -25.95 14.02 -13.45
CA THR A 152 -25.90 14.98 -14.57
C THR A 152 -24.53 15.08 -15.28
N LEU A 153 -23.47 14.55 -14.67
CA LEU A 153 -22.09 14.54 -15.18
C LEU A 153 -21.52 13.13 -15.46
N SER A 154 -22.34 12.08 -15.54
CA SER A 154 -21.86 10.72 -15.90
C SER A 154 -21.67 10.58 -17.41
N LEU A 155 -20.49 10.13 -17.86
CA LEU A 155 -20.16 9.98 -19.29
C LEU A 155 -20.78 8.74 -19.93
N ASN A 156 -21.21 7.75 -19.13
CA ASN A 156 -21.87 6.52 -19.61
C ASN A 156 -21.11 5.91 -20.80
N PHE A 157 -19.83 5.62 -20.62
CA PHE A 157 -18.94 5.32 -21.74
C PHE A 157 -18.88 3.82 -22.06
N THR A 158 -18.91 2.94 -21.05
CA THR A 158 -18.64 1.51 -21.29
C THR A 158 -19.19 0.58 -20.20
N ASN A 159 -19.59 -0.63 -20.60
CA ASN A 159 -20.03 -1.72 -19.70
C ASN A 159 -19.06 -2.91 -19.61
N THR A 160 -17.92 -2.84 -20.30
CA THR A 160 -16.93 -3.92 -20.26
C THR A 160 -16.07 -3.78 -19.01
N PRO A 161 -15.95 -4.84 -18.19
CA PRO A 161 -15.11 -4.83 -17.00
C PRO A 161 -13.65 -4.50 -17.29
N PHE A 162 -13.14 -4.93 -18.45
CA PHE A 162 -11.77 -4.68 -18.87
C PHE A 162 -11.43 -3.18 -18.96
N VAL A 163 -12.28 -2.40 -19.64
CA VAL A 163 -12.06 -0.95 -19.81
C VAL A 163 -12.25 -0.22 -18.49
N LEU A 164 -13.22 -0.63 -17.67
CA LEU A 164 -13.40 -0.07 -16.33
C LEU A 164 -12.17 -0.30 -15.43
N LEU A 165 -11.59 -1.50 -15.49
CA LEU A 165 -10.37 -1.82 -14.75
C LEU A 165 -9.16 -1.04 -15.28
N MET A 166 -9.04 -0.85 -16.59
CA MET A 166 -7.99 0.01 -17.15
C MET A 166 -8.14 1.47 -16.70
N LEU A 167 -9.35 2.02 -16.78
CA LEU A 167 -9.62 3.41 -16.39
C LEU A 167 -9.44 3.64 -14.89
N LEU A 168 -9.73 2.64 -14.05
CA LEU A 168 -9.48 2.70 -12.61
C LEU A 168 -7.99 2.80 -12.28
N HIS A 169 -7.13 2.10 -13.00
CA HIS A 169 -5.69 2.12 -12.72
C HIS A 169 -4.99 3.36 -13.29
N PHE A 170 -5.61 4.05 -14.25
CA PHE A 170 -5.05 5.25 -14.89
C PHE A 170 -5.31 6.56 -14.11
N THR A 171 -5.71 6.49 -12.83
CA THR A 171 -5.89 7.65 -11.97
C THR A 171 -4.62 8.01 -11.22
#